data_AF-A0A377ZAL3-F1
#
_entry.id   AF-A0A377ZAL3-F1
#
_cell.length_a   1.000
_cell.length_b   1.000
_cell.length_c   1.000
_cell.angle_alpha   90.00
_cell.angle_beta   90.00
_cell.angle_gamma   90.00
#
_symmetry.space_group_name_H-M   'P 1'
#
loop_
_entity.id
_entity.type
_entity.pdbx_description
1 polymer ?
#
loop_
_entity_poly.entity_id
_entity_poly.type
_entity_poly.pdbx_seq_one_letter_code
_entity_poly.pdbx_strand_id
1 'polypeptide(L)'
;MQKEKLSALMDGETLDNELLNELSRSSEMQKTWESYHLIRDTLRGDTAEVLQFDISARVMAAIENEPVRQTAPLIPESQPAPHQWRQMPFWNKVRPWPVP
;
A
#
# COMPACT_ATOMS: atom_id res chain seq x y z
N MET A 1 -11.85 -16.28 -20.24
CA MET A 1 -10.69 -16.54 -19.38
C MET A 1 -9.95 -15.28 -18.94
N GLN A 2 -9.49 -14.40 -19.82
CA GLN A 2 -8.68 -13.23 -19.38
C GLN A 2 -9.45 -12.25 -18.48
N LYS A 3 -10.70 -11.93 -18.84
CA LYS A 3 -11.61 -11.10 -18.02
C LYS A 3 -11.97 -11.70 -16.66
N GLU A 4 -11.99 -13.02 -16.57
CA GLU A 4 -12.29 -13.77 -15.35
C GLU A 4 -11.10 -13.73 -14.40
N LYS A 5 -9.89 -13.95 -14.91
CA LYS A 5 -8.64 -13.74 -14.14
C LYS A 5 -8.53 -12.32 -13.60
N LEU A 6 -8.92 -11.32 -14.41
CA LEU A 6 -8.91 -9.92 -13.99
C LEU A 6 -9.94 -9.64 -12.87
N SER A 7 -11.12 -10.28 -12.92
CA SER A 7 -12.12 -10.20 -11.85
C SER A 7 -11.58 -10.80 -10.55
N ALA A 8 -11.03 -12.01 -10.61
CA ALA A 8 -10.43 -12.67 -9.45
C ALA A 8 -9.29 -11.83 -8.84
N LEU A 9 -8.51 -11.14 -9.66
CA LEU A 9 -7.46 -10.21 -9.20
C LEU A 9 -8.08 -8.99 -8.49
N MET A 10 -9.17 -8.43 -9.02
CA MET A 10 -9.90 -7.29 -8.45
C MET A 10 -10.52 -7.62 -7.08
N ASP A 11 -10.98 -8.86 -6.92
CA ASP A 11 -11.56 -9.37 -5.67
C ASP A 11 -10.49 -9.86 -4.67
N GLY A 12 -9.22 -9.92 -5.09
CA GLY A 12 -8.11 -10.38 -4.26
C GLY A 12 -8.03 -11.91 -4.10
N GLU A 13 -8.76 -12.66 -4.92
CA GLU A 13 -8.80 -14.13 -4.91
C GLU A 13 -7.59 -14.76 -5.62
N THR A 14 -6.89 -14.00 -6.47
CA THR A 14 -5.65 -14.43 -7.13
C THR A 14 -4.60 -13.32 -7.10
N LEU A 15 -3.33 -13.72 -6.96
CA LEU A 15 -2.18 -12.83 -7.07
C LEU A 15 -1.16 -13.46 -8.04
N ASP A 16 -1.24 -13.03 -9.30
CA ASP A 16 -0.40 -13.53 -10.39
C ASP A 16 0.45 -12.38 -10.96
N ASN A 17 1.77 -12.49 -10.82
CA ASN A 17 2.72 -11.49 -11.30
C ASN A 17 2.76 -11.39 -12.83
N GLU A 18 2.46 -12.46 -13.56
CA GLU A 18 2.39 -12.43 -15.02
C GLU A 18 1.16 -11.63 -15.47
N LEU A 19 0.03 -11.86 -14.81
CA LEU A 19 -1.21 -11.10 -15.06
C LEU A 19 -1.05 -9.61 -14.75
N LEU A 20 -0.36 -9.26 -13.65
CA LEU A 20 -0.03 -7.86 -13.31
C LEU A 20 0.88 -7.23 -14.37
N ASN A 21 1.87 -7.99 -14.86
CA ASN A 21 2.75 -7.56 -15.93
C ASN A 21 2.00 -7.35 -17.26
N GLU A 22 1.01 -8.18 -17.56
CA GLU A 22 0.17 -8.04 -18.74
C GLU A 22 -0.76 -6.82 -18.61
N LEU A 23 -1.42 -6.67 -17.45
CA LEU A 23 -2.29 -5.54 -17.12
C LEU A 23 -1.56 -4.20 -17.27
N SER A 24 -0.30 -4.10 -16.81
CA SER A 24 0.49 -2.87 -16.93
C SER A 24 0.86 -2.49 -18.37
N ARG A 25 0.81 -3.43 -19.33
CA ARG A 25 1.19 -3.19 -20.73
C ARG A 25 -0.01 -3.12 -21.68
N SER A 26 -1.15 -3.72 -21.33
CA SER A 26 -2.32 -3.80 -22.19
C SER A 26 -3.34 -2.70 -21.89
N SER A 27 -3.53 -1.78 -22.84
CA SER A 27 -4.53 -0.71 -22.73
C SER A 27 -5.97 -1.23 -22.66
N GLU A 28 -6.27 -2.35 -23.32
CA GLU A 28 -7.59 -2.98 -23.26
C GLU A 28 -7.89 -3.55 -21.87
N MET A 29 -6.89 -4.18 -21.25
CA MET A 29 -7.04 -4.70 -19.89
C MET A 29 -7.17 -3.57 -18.86
N GLN A 30 -6.41 -2.48 -19.02
CA GLN A 30 -6.53 -1.29 -18.17
C GLN A 30 -7.93 -0.67 -18.24
N LYS A 31 -8.51 -0.55 -19.44
CA LYS A 31 -9.90 -0.09 -19.60
C LYS A 31 -10.92 -1.01 -18.94
N THR A 32 -10.70 -2.33 -19.05
CA THR A 32 -11.56 -3.31 -18.39
C THR A 32 -11.45 -3.22 -16.88
N TRP A 33 -10.24 -3.05 -16.35
CA TRP A 33 -9.95 -2.86 -14.92
C TRP A 33 -10.64 -1.60 -14.37
N GLU A 34 -10.50 -0.47 -15.07
CA GLU A 34 -11.20 0.78 -14.74
C GLU A 34 -12.72 0.59 -14.71
N SER A 35 -13.27 -0.07 -15.73
CA SER A 35 -14.71 -0.33 -15.82
C SER A 35 -15.22 -1.19 -14.66
N TYR A 36 -14.47 -2.22 -14.26
CA TYR A 36 -14.84 -3.10 -13.15
C TYR A 36 -14.85 -2.37 -11.81
N HIS A 37 -13.85 -1.53 -11.55
CA HIS A 37 -13.83 -0.71 -10.34
C HIS A 37 -14.96 0.33 -10.34
N LEU A 38 -15.24 0.98 -11.47
CA LEU A 38 -16.37 1.90 -11.58
C LEU A 38 -17.71 1.21 -11.32
N ILE A 39 -17.94 0.02 -11.88
CA ILE A 39 -19.15 -0.77 -11.62
C ILE A 39 -19.24 -1.15 -10.13
N ARG A 40 -18.12 -1.56 -9.52
CA ARG A 40 -18.07 -1.89 -8.09
C ARG A 40 -18.42 -0.68 -7.20
N ASP A 41 -17.87 0.49 -7.51
CA ASP A 41 -18.09 1.71 -6.72
C ASP A 41 -19.53 2.21 -6.89
N THR A 42 -20.08 2.16 -8.11
CA THR A 42 -21.50 2.51 -8.36
C THR A 42 -22.45 1.58 -7.63
N LEU A 43 -22.20 0.26 -7.62
CA LEU A 43 -23.03 -0.72 -6.91
C LEU A 43 -23.00 -0.53 -5.38
N ARG A 44 -21.91 0.01 -4.82
CA ARG A 44 -21.78 0.30 -3.39
C ARG A 44 -22.32 1.68 -3.00
N GLY A 45 -22.61 2.54 -3.97
CA GLY A 45 -22.92 3.94 -3.72
C GLY A 45 -21.69 4.77 -3.33
N ASP A 46 -20.48 4.26 -3.60
CA ASP A 46 -19.19 4.90 -3.28
C ASP A 46 -18.76 5.89 -4.39
N THR A 47 -19.71 6.46 -5.11
CA THR A 47 -19.46 7.43 -6.19
C THR A 47 -19.76 8.86 -5.73
N ALA A 48 -18.90 9.81 -6.12
CA ALA A 48 -19.20 11.23 -5.96
C ALA A 48 -20.43 11.66 -6.79
N GLU A 49 -21.04 12.78 -6.41
CA GLU A 49 -22.14 13.41 -7.17
C GLU A 49 -21.72 13.76 -8.61
N VAL A 50 -20.45 14.12 -8.80
CA VAL A 50 -19.84 14.38 -10.12
C VAL A 50 -18.70 13.39 -10.35
N LEU A 51 -18.83 12.58 -11.39
CA LEU A 51 -17.80 11.62 -11.79
C LEU A 51 -16.67 12.31 -12.57
N GLN A 52 -15.43 12.10 -12.14
CA GLN A 52 -14.22 12.57 -12.82
C GLN A 52 -13.43 11.36 -13.31
N PHE A 53 -13.35 11.18 -14.63
CA PHE A 53 -12.69 10.03 -15.26
C PHE A 53 -11.19 10.25 -15.52
N ASP A 54 -10.68 11.46 -15.28
CA ASP A 54 -9.29 11.85 -15.54
C ASP A 54 -8.39 11.84 -14.29
N ILE A 55 -8.91 11.44 -13.12
CA ILE A 55 -8.18 11.44 -11.84
C ILE A 55 -6.90 10.62 -11.95
N SER A 56 -7.00 9.37 -12.41
CA SER A 56 -5.85 8.45 -12.53
C SER A 56 -4.79 9.02 -13.47
N ALA A 57 -5.20 9.59 -14.61
CA ALA A 57 -4.30 10.23 -15.57
C ALA A 57 -3.56 11.43 -14.97
N ARG A 58 -4.27 12.30 -14.24
CA ARG A 58 -3.69 13.47 -13.57
C ARG A 58 -2.71 13.06 -12.47
N VAL A 59 -3.04 12.02 -11.71
CA VAL A 59 -2.14 11.46 -10.68
C VAL A 59 -0.89 10.88 -11.32
N MET A 60 -1.01 10.11 -12.41
CA MET A 60 0.14 9.56 -13.13
C MET A 60 1.06 10.66 -13.67
N ALA A 61 0.49 11.73 -14.23
CA ALA A 61 1.27 12.89 -14.68
C ALA A 61 1.98 13.60 -13.51
N ALA A 62 1.34 13.69 -12.34
CA ALA A 62 1.98 14.27 -11.16
C ALA A 62 3.13 13.39 -10.63
N ILE A 63 2.97 12.06 -10.66
CA ILE A 63 4.01 11.10 -10.27
C ILE A 63 5.22 11.20 -11.21
N GLU A 64 5.00 11.29 -12.52
CA GLU A 64 6.09 11.43 -13.51
C GLU A 64 6.91 12.71 -13.29
N ASN A 65 6.28 13.77 -12.77
CA ASN A 65 6.93 15.04 -12.45
C ASN A 65 7.45 15.11 -10.99
N GLU A 66 7.34 14.04 -10.20
CA GLU A 66 7.80 14.09 -8.82
C GLU A 66 9.34 14.15 -8.76
N PRO A 67 9.94 15.11 -8.04
CA PRO A 67 11.39 15.15 -7.89
C PRO A 67 11.87 13.90 -7.16
N VAL A 68 12.95 13.28 -7.66
CA VAL A 68 13.62 12.17 -6.99
C VAL A 68 14.04 12.63 -5.60
N ARG A 69 13.26 12.24 -4.58
CA ARG A 69 13.64 12.47 -3.20
C ARG A 69 14.88 11.62 -2.95
N GLN A 70 16.03 12.26 -2.76
CA GLN A 70 17.15 11.59 -2.11
C GLN A 70 16.60 11.10 -0.77
N THR A 71 16.55 9.78 -0.61
CA THR A 71 16.15 9.18 0.65
C THR A 71 16.98 9.87 1.73
N ALA A 72 16.30 10.51 2.70
CA ALA A 72 17.00 10.94 3.89
C ALA A 72 17.78 9.72 4.38
N PRO A 73 19.08 9.86 4.72
CA PRO A 73 19.85 8.73 5.21
C PRO A 73 19.02 8.08 6.31
N LEU A 74 18.79 6.76 6.18
CA LEU A 74 18.11 5.98 7.19
C LEU A 74 18.84 6.33 8.50
N ILE A 75 18.20 7.09 9.37
CA ILE A 75 18.74 7.32 10.71
C ILE A 75 18.73 5.93 11.31
N PRO A 76 19.89 5.30 11.54
CA PRO A 76 19.90 4.00 12.18
C PRO A 76 19.36 4.26 13.57
N GLU A 77 18.13 3.84 13.86
CA GLU A 77 17.66 3.80 15.23
C GLU A 77 18.58 2.82 15.96
N SER A 78 19.54 3.35 16.71
CA SER A 78 20.42 2.52 17.52
C SER A 78 19.55 1.89 18.60
N GLN A 79 19.30 0.58 18.50
CA GLN A 79 18.74 -0.15 19.64
C GLN A 79 19.65 0.07 20.85
N PRO A 80 19.09 0.36 22.04
CA PRO A 80 19.90 0.58 23.21
C PRO A 80 20.68 -0.69 23.54
N ALA A 81 22.00 -0.58 23.63
CA ALA A 81 22.84 -1.70 23.98
C ALA A 81 22.47 -2.24 25.38
N PRO A 82 22.66 -3.54 25.65
CA PRO A 82 22.39 -4.16 26.95
C PRO A 82 23.38 -3.72 28.06
N HIS A 83 23.93 -2.51 28.02
CA HIS A 83 24.46 -1.82 29.20
C HIS A 83 23.67 -0.53 29.51
N GLN A 84 22.93 0.00 28.53
CA GLN A 84 22.13 1.22 28.64
C GLN A 84 20.79 0.97 29.34
N TRP A 85 20.18 -0.20 29.12
CA TRP A 85 18.97 -0.64 29.84
C TRP A 85 19.10 -0.47 31.37
N ARG A 86 20.23 -0.88 31.97
CA ARG A 86 20.46 -0.77 33.43
C ARG A 86 20.39 0.66 33.98
N GLN A 87 20.61 1.67 33.15
CA GLN A 87 20.59 3.08 33.55
C GLN A 87 19.20 3.72 33.36
N MET A 88 18.24 2.99 32.78
CA MET A 88 16.92 3.53 32.51
C MET A 88 16.08 3.63 33.80
N PRO A 89 15.38 4.76 34.03
CA PRO A 89 14.69 5.02 35.30
C PRO A 89 13.61 4.01 35.66
N PHE A 90 13.10 3.25 34.68
CA PHE A 90 12.07 2.25 34.91
C PHE A 90 12.59 1.01 35.65
N TRP A 91 13.85 0.61 35.46
CA TRP A 91 14.45 -0.53 36.17
C TRP A 91 14.66 -0.22 37.66
N ASN A 92 14.84 1.06 38.03
CA ASN A 92 14.93 1.48 39.43
C ASN A 92 13.64 1.21 40.23
N LYS A 93 12.52 0.99 39.54
CA LYS A 93 11.22 0.69 40.15
C LYS A 93 10.88 -0.80 40.16
N VAL A 94 11.67 -1.66 39.50
CA VAL A 94 11.47 -3.10 39.51
C VAL A 94 12.01 -3.64 40.82
N ARG A 95 11.11 -3.97 41.76
CA ARG A 95 11.50 -4.64 43.01
C ARG A 95 11.67 -6.15 42.75
N PRO A 96 12.72 -6.79 43.28
CA PRO A 96 12.81 -8.24 43.23
C PRO A 96 11.64 -8.87 43.99
N TRP A 97 11.04 -9.89 43.40
CA TRP A 97 9.99 -10.69 44.01
C TRP A 97 10.58 -11.47 45.20
N PRO A 98 9.93 -11.50 46.38
CA PRO A 98 10.40 -12.33 47.48
C PRO A 98 10.23 -13.80 47.07
N VAL A 99 11.36 -14.50 46.92
CA VAL A 99 11.38 -15.95 46.72
C VAL A 99 11.13 -16.60 48.09
N PRO A 100 10.26 -17.62 48.20
CA PRO A 100 9.96 -18.29 49.47
C PRO A 100 11.15 -19.04 50.06
#